data_AF-A0A7W0CQV4-F1
#
_entry.id   AF-A0A7W0CQV4-F1
#
_cell.length_a   1.000
_cell.length_b   1.000
_cell.length_c   1.000
_cell.angle_alpha   90.00
_cell.angle_beta   90.00
_cell.angle_gamma   90.00
#
_symmetry.space_group_name_H-M   'P 1'
#
loop_
_entity.id
_entity.type
_entity.pdbx_description
1 polymer ?
#
loop_
_entity_poly.entity_id
_entity_poly.type
_entity_poly.pdbx_seq_one_letter_code
_entity_poly.pdbx_strand_id
1 'polypeptide(L)'
;MRMRLATALPLLRSTARAITWWPLLIGAALGPAILLVPTALDATLTATHVTTLTRIAATCLALGAAFVLDDPAARSTPTVPTSRLARNLLRTALAVPIAVLSWALTLSLASAGDAPLAAGALPAAALPVGALTLEAAALLAIALALATLAQRRNTDGHAGVVAAPATLTLAGAAWLLPHPVALTLSPGDPSWTQSHHRWAVVLAAALILFLWSGYEGRSRRLVTVAIVLLTAGTAFTLRTDPPAPVATPAWTQIVPGGDCQCADGTRFSFWERQADPAKVVLFLNGGGVCWDARMCAFTGSGGKNDHYNWNDQSGERPYDQNAGFFDLTHPGNPFAGYSIVFVSSCTGDAHLGDTAQTYSPTLTVQHRGRVNGAAALDHLASRYPDATQVVVIGKTAGSVAAPLYGGLVADRLPRARVTVFGAQSGAWPDNPGFNAEVLGTAWGAYAAAPAWAVDGLGVREWGVPRFWSQTARHAPGVVLSRFDYAFDPAAAVEVTRWMPGDPPDLLSIIDANEAAVERAGATLHSYTAPGKRHGLFELDRFYELEVGGVRLTDWLTRLVNGNQPSDVRCDTCDQE
;
A
#
# COMPACT_ATOMS: atom_id res chain seq x y z
N MET A 1 -27.10 -43.99 -14.46
CA MET A 1 -26.70 -45.33 -14.94
C MET A 1 -26.21 -46.13 -13.73
N ARG A 2 -27.01 -47.06 -13.18
CA ARG A 2 -26.63 -47.88 -12.02
C ARG A 2 -25.77 -49.06 -12.50
N MET A 3 -24.44 -48.93 -12.43
CA MET A 3 -23.50 -50.01 -12.72
C MET A 3 -23.38 -50.92 -11.49
N ARG A 4 -23.49 -52.24 -11.65
CA ARG A 4 -23.33 -53.21 -10.54
C ARG A 4 -21.87 -53.22 -10.06
N LEU A 5 -21.63 -53.26 -8.75
CA LEU A 5 -20.29 -53.23 -8.12
C LEU A 5 -19.31 -54.26 -8.74
N ALA A 6 -19.82 -55.46 -9.09
CA ALA A 6 -19.04 -56.55 -9.68
C ALA A 6 -18.45 -56.23 -11.08
N THR A 7 -19.04 -55.27 -11.81
CA THR A 7 -18.54 -54.80 -13.12
C THR A 7 -17.68 -53.53 -13.02
N ALA A 8 -17.78 -52.78 -11.92
CA ALA A 8 -16.99 -51.56 -11.73
C ALA A 8 -15.53 -51.85 -11.37
N LEU A 9 -15.28 -52.87 -10.53
CA LEU A 9 -13.96 -53.20 -10.03
C LEU A 9 -12.96 -53.66 -11.12
N PRO A 10 -13.34 -54.53 -12.08
CA PRO A 10 -12.45 -54.92 -13.18
C PRO A 10 -12.09 -53.75 -14.10
N LEU A 11 -13.04 -52.83 -14.35
CA LEU A 11 -12.83 -51.63 -15.17
C LEU A 11 -11.90 -50.61 -14.51
N LEU A 12 -12.01 -50.43 -13.18
CA LEU A 12 -11.09 -49.61 -12.41
C LEU A 12 -9.66 -50.18 -12.48
N ARG A 13 -9.51 -51.50 -12.28
CA ARG A 13 -8.22 -52.17 -12.28
C ARG A 13 -7.54 -52.14 -13.66
N SER A 14 -8.29 -52.36 -14.74
CA SER A 14 -7.74 -52.29 -16.09
C SER A 14 -7.36 -50.87 -16.48
N THR A 15 -8.18 -49.88 -16.14
CA THR A 15 -7.89 -48.46 -16.41
C THR A 15 -6.67 -47.99 -15.63
N ALA A 16 -6.56 -48.36 -14.35
CA ALA A 16 -5.39 -48.03 -13.54
C ALA A 16 -4.10 -48.62 -14.13
N ARG A 17 -4.11 -49.85 -14.67
CA ARG A 17 -2.92 -50.44 -15.30
C ARG A 17 -2.50 -49.75 -16.60
N ALA A 18 -3.42 -49.07 -17.28
CA ALA A 18 -3.16 -48.41 -18.56
C ALA A 18 -2.59 -47.00 -18.41
N ILE A 19 -2.67 -46.39 -17.21
CA ILE A 19 -2.12 -45.05 -16.95
C ILE A 19 -0.59 -45.15 -16.88
N THR A 20 0.09 -44.22 -17.57
CA THR A 20 1.53 -44.00 -17.42
C THR A 20 1.81 -43.28 -16.11
N TRP A 21 1.89 -44.04 -15.01
CA TRP A 21 2.03 -43.46 -13.66
C TRP A 21 3.35 -42.75 -13.40
N TRP A 22 4.43 -43.17 -14.06
CA TRP A 22 5.79 -42.69 -13.75
C TRP A 22 5.93 -41.16 -13.82
N PRO A 23 5.50 -40.45 -14.88
CA PRO A 23 5.55 -39.00 -14.91
C PRO A 23 4.79 -38.33 -13.76
N LEU A 24 3.58 -38.83 -13.41
CA LEU A 24 2.80 -38.29 -12.30
C LEU A 24 3.50 -38.54 -10.95
N LEU A 25 4.06 -39.74 -10.74
CA LEU A 25 4.80 -40.07 -9.52
C LEU A 25 6.07 -39.23 -9.37
N ILE A 26 6.81 -39.03 -10.47
CA ILE A 26 8.01 -38.17 -10.49
C ILE A 26 7.62 -36.72 -10.18
N GLY A 27 6.60 -36.17 -10.84
CA GLY A 27 6.11 -34.81 -10.57
C GLY A 27 5.61 -34.66 -9.13
N ALA A 28 4.89 -35.66 -8.61
CA ALA A 28 4.38 -35.71 -7.25
C ALA A 28 5.48 -35.83 -6.17
N ALA A 29 6.63 -36.42 -6.51
CA ALA A 29 7.79 -36.51 -5.62
C ALA A 29 8.69 -35.27 -5.69
N LEU A 30 8.90 -34.72 -6.89
CA LEU A 30 9.74 -33.53 -7.10
C LEU A 30 9.17 -32.29 -6.41
N GLY A 31 7.85 -32.11 -6.39
CA GLY A 31 7.20 -30.95 -5.75
C GLY A 31 7.61 -30.78 -4.27
N PRO A 32 7.33 -31.77 -3.40
CA PRO A 32 7.80 -31.77 -2.01
C PRO A 32 9.32 -31.73 -1.87
N ALA A 33 10.07 -32.45 -2.72
CA ALA A 33 11.53 -32.51 -2.64
C ALA A 33 12.21 -31.15 -2.84
N ILE A 34 11.68 -30.31 -3.73
CA ILE A 34 12.19 -28.95 -3.98
C ILE A 34 12.14 -28.08 -2.72
N LEU A 35 11.13 -28.25 -1.87
CA LEU A 35 11.00 -27.51 -0.61
C LEU A 35 11.99 -28.00 0.47
N LEU A 36 12.53 -29.22 0.33
CA LEU A 36 13.52 -29.79 1.26
C LEU A 36 14.97 -29.43 0.90
N VAL A 37 15.23 -28.94 -0.32
CA VAL A 37 16.59 -28.59 -0.76
C VAL A 37 17.20 -27.45 0.07
N PRO A 38 16.50 -26.32 0.31
CA PRO A 38 17.09 -25.22 1.09
C PRO A 38 17.31 -25.58 2.55
N THR A 39 16.43 -26.41 3.14
CA THR A 39 16.61 -26.93 4.50
C THR A 39 17.80 -27.87 4.61
N ALA A 40 18.13 -28.60 3.54
CA ALA A 40 19.32 -29.46 3.49
C ALA A 40 20.62 -28.68 3.25
N LEU A 41 20.54 -27.39 2.88
CA LEU A 41 21.66 -26.52 2.54
C LEU A 41 21.86 -25.38 3.57
N ASP A 42 21.17 -25.44 4.73
CA ASP A 42 21.18 -24.39 5.78
C ASP A 42 20.86 -22.97 5.24
N ALA A 43 20.05 -22.87 4.19
CA ALA A 43 19.69 -21.60 3.58
C ALA A 43 18.43 -20.99 4.22
N THR A 44 18.50 -19.72 4.61
CA THR A 44 17.34 -18.97 5.11
C THR A 44 16.41 -18.58 3.97
N LEU A 45 15.15 -19.05 4.01
CA LEU A 45 14.13 -18.72 3.01
C LEU A 45 13.25 -17.55 3.47
N THR A 46 12.95 -16.63 2.55
CA THR A 46 11.94 -15.59 2.75
C THR A 46 10.55 -16.12 2.35
N ALA A 47 9.48 -15.44 2.76
CA ALA A 47 8.10 -15.80 2.36
C ALA A 47 7.91 -15.82 0.83
N THR A 48 8.58 -14.92 0.11
CA THR A 48 8.58 -14.88 -1.36
C THR A 48 9.28 -16.09 -1.96
N HIS A 49 10.38 -16.57 -1.35
CA HIS A 49 11.05 -17.79 -1.77
C HIS A 49 10.15 -19.01 -1.57
N VAL A 50 9.51 -19.16 -0.40
CA VAL A 50 8.59 -20.28 -0.11
C VAL A 50 7.40 -20.30 -1.08
N THR A 51 6.82 -19.14 -1.37
CA THR A 51 5.70 -19.03 -2.33
C THR A 51 6.14 -19.41 -3.74
N THR A 52 7.31 -18.97 -4.18
CA THR A 52 7.86 -19.28 -5.49
C THR A 52 8.15 -20.78 -5.63
N LEU A 53 8.79 -21.39 -4.63
CA LEU A 53 9.04 -22.84 -4.61
C LEU A 53 7.73 -23.65 -4.63
N THR A 54 6.70 -23.18 -3.94
CA THR A 54 5.36 -23.82 -3.93
C THR A 54 4.70 -23.77 -5.31
N ARG A 55 4.87 -22.68 -6.08
CA ARG A 55 4.41 -22.57 -7.48
C ARG A 55 5.19 -23.49 -8.43
N ILE A 56 6.49 -23.62 -8.21
CA ILE A 56 7.32 -24.56 -8.96
C ILE A 56 6.85 -26.00 -8.69
N ALA A 57 6.57 -26.34 -7.43
CA ALA A 57 6.04 -27.65 -7.06
C ALA A 57 4.68 -27.94 -7.73
N ALA A 58 3.76 -26.95 -7.76
CA ALA A 58 2.49 -27.05 -8.49
C ALA A 58 2.71 -27.32 -9.99
N THR A 59 3.69 -26.65 -10.59
CA THR A 59 4.05 -26.84 -12.00
C THR A 59 4.59 -28.26 -12.23
N CYS A 60 5.50 -28.77 -11.40
CA CYS A 60 6.01 -30.15 -11.50
C CYS A 60 4.88 -31.19 -11.44
N LEU A 61 3.93 -31.01 -10.52
CA LEU A 61 2.77 -31.90 -10.40
C LEU A 61 1.89 -31.84 -11.66
N ALA A 62 1.65 -30.65 -12.21
CA ALA A 62 0.89 -30.46 -13.45
C ALA A 62 1.57 -31.09 -14.67
N LEU A 63 2.90 -30.99 -14.79
CA LEU A 63 3.66 -31.65 -15.85
C LEU A 63 3.53 -33.16 -15.80
N GLY A 64 3.56 -33.76 -14.61
CA GLY A 64 3.30 -35.19 -14.43
C GLY A 64 1.87 -35.58 -14.79
N ALA A 65 0.89 -34.75 -14.41
CA ALA A 65 -0.52 -34.97 -14.71
C ALA A 65 -0.86 -34.94 -16.21
N ALA A 66 -0.07 -34.22 -17.02
CA ALA A 66 -0.25 -34.15 -18.47
C ALA A 66 -0.19 -35.54 -19.16
N PHE A 67 0.47 -36.53 -18.54
CA PHE A 67 0.59 -37.89 -19.05
C PHE A 67 -0.53 -38.84 -18.57
N VAL A 68 -1.37 -38.44 -17.62
CA VAL A 68 -2.44 -39.30 -17.05
C VAL A 68 -3.42 -39.79 -18.13
N LEU A 69 -3.56 -39.01 -19.19
CA LEU A 69 -4.46 -39.32 -20.30
C LEU A 69 -3.77 -40.08 -21.44
N ASP A 70 -2.48 -40.40 -21.35
CA ASP A 70 -1.80 -41.21 -22.37
C ASP A 70 -2.44 -42.59 -22.48
N ASP A 71 -2.84 -42.95 -23.69
CA ASP A 71 -3.48 -44.21 -24.01
C ASP A 71 -2.66 -44.95 -25.07
N PRO A 72 -1.68 -45.79 -24.69
CA PRO A 72 -0.90 -46.58 -25.66
C PRO A 72 -1.79 -47.48 -26.54
N ALA A 73 -3.02 -47.78 -26.07
CA ALA A 73 -4.03 -48.53 -26.80
C ALA A 73 -4.99 -47.64 -27.61
N ALA A 74 -4.68 -46.35 -27.83
CA ALA A 74 -5.55 -45.38 -28.52
C ALA A 74 -6.00 -45.83 -29.93
N ARG A 75 -5.25 -46.74 -30.57
CA ARG A 75 -5.61 -47.32 -31.87
C ARG A 75 -6.72 -48.38 -31.80
N SER A 76 -6.90 -49.04 -30.67
CA SER A 76 -7.91 -50.12 -30.47
C SER A 76 -9.06 -49.72 -29.55
N THR A 77 -8.93 -48.66 -28.75
CA THR A 77 -10.00 -48.14 -27.88
C THR A 77 -11.18 -47.41 -28.56
N PRO A 78 -11.14 -46.95 -29.83
CA PRO A 78 -12.30 -46.33 -30.49
C PRO A 78 -13.48 -47.28 -30.73
N THR A 79 -13.26 -48.60 -30.71
CA THR A 79 -14.29 -49.62 -30.94
C THR A 79 -15.08 -49.99 -29.69
N VAL A 80 -14.69 -49.46 -28.52
CA VAL A 80 -15.33 -49.74 -27.23
C VAL A 80 -16.53 -48.79 -27.07
N PRO A 81 -17.71 -49.25 -26.59
CA PRO A 81 -18.93 -48.44 -26.45
C PRO A 81 -18.89 -47.41 -25.30
N THR A 82 -17.69 -47.01 -24.85
CA THR A 82 -17.49 -45.99 -23.82
C THR A 82 -17.12 -44.67 -24.48
N SER A 83 -17.63 -43.55 -23.98
CA SER A 83 -17.24 -42.24 -24.49
C SER A 83 -15.81 -41.90 -24.08
N ARG A 84 -15.10 -41.15 -24.92
CA ARG A 84 -13.76 -40.62 -24.61
C ARG A 84 -13.76 -39.81 -23.32
N LEU A 85 -14.79 -38.98 -23.10
CA LEU A 85 -14.98 -38.23 -21.86
C LEU A 85 -15.05 -39.13 -20.64
N ALA A 86 -15.81 -40.24 -20.69
CA ALA A 86 -15.91 -41.16 -19.57
C ALA A 86 -14.57 -41.83 -19.24
N ARG A 87 -13.77 -42.18 -20.25
CA ARG A 87 -12.41 -42.74 -20.05
C ARG A 87 -11.46 -41.71 -19.43
N ASN A 88 -11.48 -40.48 -19.93
CA ASN A 88 -10.62 -39.41 -19.42
C ASN A 88 -11.02 -39.04 -17.98
N LEU A 89 -12.31 -38.91 -17.68
CA LEU A 89 -12.80 -38.67 -16.31
C LEU A 89 -12.40 -39.78 -15.35
N LEU A 90 -12.47 -41.05 -15.77
CA LEU A 90 -12.05 -42.17 -14.94
C LEU A 90 -10.55 -42.15 -14.65
N ARG A 91 -9.71 -41.85 -15.65
CA ARG A 91 -8.26 -41.74 -15.48
C ARG A 91 -7.88 -40.56 -14.58
N THR A 92 -8.49 -39.40 -14.81
CA THR A 92 -8.33 -38.23 -13.94
C THR A 92 -8.74 -38.56 -12.50
N ALA A 93 -9.89 -39.19 -12.29
CA ALA A 93 -10.36 -39.55 -10.95
C ALA A 93 -9.41 -40.51 -10.21
N LEU A 94 -8.76 -41.44 -10.92
CA LEU A 94 -7.74 -42.33 -10.36
C LEU A 94 -6.45 -41.59 -9.98
N ALA A 95 -6.10 -40.49 -10.66
CA ALA A 95 -4.91 -39.69 -10.39
C ALA A 95 -5.10 -38.67 -9.26
N VAL A 96 -6.34 -38.23 -9.00
CA VAL A 96 -6.66 -37.21 -7.96
C VAL A 96 -6.07 -37.54 -6.58
N PRO A 97 -6.17 -38.76 -6.03
CA PRO A 97 -5.60 -39.05 -4.71
C PRO A 97 -4.09 -38.80 -4.63
N ILE A 98 -3.33 -39.13 -5.68
CA ILE A 98 -1.88 -38.89 -5.72
C ILE A 98 -1.60 -37.38 -5.75
N ALA A 99 -2.34 -36.62 -6.56
CA ALA A 99 -2.20 -35.17 -6.65
C ALA A 99 -2.55 -34.49 -5.32
N VAL A 100 -3.63 -34.90 -4.65
CA VAL A 100 -4.05 -34.37 -3.35
C VAL A 100 -3.03 -34.67 -2.27
N LEU A 101 -2.52 -35.91 -2.19
CA LEU A 101 -1.51 -36.29 -1.19
C LEU A 101 -0.19 -35.53 -1.40
N SER A 102 0.28 -35.41 -2.64
CA SER A 102 1.47 -34.64 -2.98
C SER A 102 1.32 -33.16 -2.66
N TRP A 103 0.18 -32.57 -2.98
CA TRP A 103 -0.10 -31.16 -2.69
C TRP A 103 -0.24 -30.90 -1.18
N ALA A 104 -0.94 -31.77 -0.45
CA ALA A 104 -1.06 -31.68 1.00
C ALA A 104 0.31 -31.79 1.70
N LEU A 105 1.19 -32.67 1.22
CA LEU A 105 2.57 -32.77 1.70
C LEU A 105 3.37 -31.50 1.37
N THR A 106 3.22 -30.95 0.17
CA THR A 106 3.87 -29.70 -0.27
C THR A 106 3.47 -28.52 0.62
N LEU A 107 2.17 -28.36 0.88
CA LEU A 107 1.65 -27.32 1.78
C LEU A 107 2.12 -27.52 3.22
N SER A 108 2.12 -28.76 3.72
CA SER A 108 2.63 -29.10 5.05
C SER A 108 4.10 -28.70 5.19
N LEU A 109 4.95 -29.07 4.23
CA LEU A 109 6.38 -28.71 4.22
C LEU A 109 6.59 -27.21 4.10
N ALA A 110 5.81 -26.52 3.26
CA ALA A 110 5.89 -25.07 3.12
C ALA A 110 5.50 -24.35 4.43
N SER A 111 4.57 -24.92 5.20
CA SER A 111 4.12 -24.38 6.49
C SER A 111 4.97 -24.77 7.71
N ALA A 112 5.77 -25.85 7.61
CA ALA A 112 6.51 -26.44 8.74
C ALA A 112 7.94 -25.90 8.93
N GLY A 113 8.35 -24.87 8.17
CA GLY A 113 9.71 -24.33 8.24
C GLY A 113 9.96 -23.50 9.50
N ASP A 114 10.42 -24.13 10.60
CA ASP A 114 10.99 -23.50 11.81
C ASP A 114 12.45 -23.00 11.59
N ALA A 115 12.80 -22.50 10.41
CA ALA A 115 14.08 -21.82 10.24
C ALA A 115 14.04 -20.48 11.00
N PRO A 116 15.10 -20.05 11.71
CA PRO A 116 15.13 -18.74 12.35
C PRO A 116 14.91 -17.70 11.26
N LEU A 117 13.69 -17.16 11.23
CA LEU A 117 13.28 -16.13 10.30
C LEU A 117 14.16 -14.93 10.60
N ALA A 118 15.09 -14.63 9.70
CA ALA A 118 15.84 -13.39 9.73
C ALA A 118 14.83 -12.22 9.86
N ALA A 119 15.17 -11.25 10.69
CA ALA A 119 14.37 -10.06 10.97
C ALA A 119 13.72 -9.52 9.69
N GLY A 120 12.37 -9.61 9.61
CA GLY A 120 11.60 -9.13 8.45
C GLY A 120 10.65 -10.12 7.78
N ALA A 121 10.35 -11.29 8.35
CA ALA A 121 9.38 -12.22 7.76
C ALA A 121 8.14 -12.44 8.63
N LEU A 122 6.97 -12.38 7.98
CA LEU A 122 5.66 -12.74 8.54
C LEU A 122 5.74 -14.13 9.23
N PRO A 123 5.12 -14.32 10.40
CA PRO A 123 5.11 -15.62 11.07
C PRO A 123 4.52 -16.70 10.14
N ALA A 124 4.98 -17.94 10.31
CA ALA A 124 4.59 -19.14 9.55
C ALA A 124 3.05 -19.42 9.48
N ALA A 125 2.23 -18.60 10.13
CA ALA A 125 0.77 -18.58 10.06
C ALA A 125 0.17 -17.85 8.82
N ALA A 126 0.97 -17.36 7.86
CA ALA A 126 0.50 -16.44 6.80
C ALA A 126 0.66 -16.92 5.34
N LEU A 127 0.84 -18.22 5.07
CA LEU A 127 0.84 -18.71 3.69
C LEU A 127 -0.59 -18.70 3.10
N PRO A 128 -0.84 -18.09 1.92
CA PRO A 128 -2.17 -18.01 1.32
C PRO A 128 -2.57 -19.35 0.67
N VAL A 129 -2.80 -20.37 1.49
CA VAL A 129 -3.03 -21.77 1.07
C VAL A 129 -4.16 -21.90 0.05
N GLY A 130 -5.28 -21.20 0.26
CA GLY A 130 -6.42 -21.24 -0.66
C GLY A 130 -6.08 -20.73 -2.06
N ALA A 131 -5.29 -19.65 -2.13
CA ALA A 131 -4.87 -19.01 -3.37
C ALA A 131 -3.86 -19.89 -4.13
N LEU A 132 -2.85 -20.42 -3.43
CA LEU A 132 -1.87 -21.33 -4.03
C LEU A 132 -2.52 -22.64 -4.49
N THR A 133 -3.53 -23.13 -3.76
CA THR A 133 -4.30 -24.31 -4.17
C THR A 133 -5.12 -24.04 -5.43
N LEU A 134 -5.66 -22.83 -5.58
CA LEU A 134 -6.36 -22.41 -6.81
C LEU A 134 -5.40 -22.39 -8.01
N GLU A 135 -4.20 -21.80 -7.86
CA GLU A 135 -3.18 -21.79 -8.92
C GLU A 135 -2.79 -23.23 -9.32
N ALA A 136 -2.53 -24.10 -8.33
CA ALA A 136 -2.21 -25.51 -8.58
C ALA A 136 -3.34 -26.28 -9.28
N ALA A 137 -4.59 -26.07 -8.85
CA ALA A 137 -5.76 -26.66 -9.49
C ALA A 137 -5.92 -26.19 -10.94
N ALA A 138 -5.66 -24.90 -11.22
CA ALA A 138 -5.71 -24.35 -12.57
C ALA A 138 -4.64 -24.96 -13.47
N LEU A 139 -3.39 -25.07 -12.99
CA LEU A 139 -2.31 -25.71 -13.73
C LEU A 139 -2.59 -27.19 -14.04
N LEU A 140 -3.16 -27.94 -13.08
CA LEU A 140 -3.59 -29.32 -13.29
C LEU A 140 -4.70 -29.42 -14.34
N ALA A 141 -5.69 -28.51 -14.29
CA ALA A 141 -6.77 -28.47 -15.26
C ALA A 141 -6.24 -28.12 -16.67
N ILE A 142 -5.30 -27.18 -16.78
CA ILE A 142 -4.63 -26.83 -18.05
C ILE A 142 -3.92 -28.06 -18.62
N ALA A 143 -3.13 -28.77 -17.80
CA ALA A 143 -2.40 -29.96 -18.25
C ALA A 143 -3.34 -31.04 -18.81
N LEU A 144 -4.44 -31.32 -18.10
CA LEU A 144 -5.45 -32.28 -18.54
C LEU A 144 -6.18 -31.82 -19.80
N ALA A 145 -6.55 -30.54 -19.90
CA ALA A 145 -7.22 -29.97 -21.06
C ALA A 145 -6.35 -29.96 -22.32
N LEU A 146 -5.05 -29.68 -22.18
CA LEU A 146 -4.08 -29.77 -23.26
C LEU A 146 -3.86 -31.22 -23.68
N ALA A 147 -3.85 -32.16 -22.74
CA ALA A 147 -3.74 -33.58 -23.03
C ALA A 147 -4.97 -34.09 -23.82
N THR A 148 -6.20 -33.73 -23.41
CA THR A 148 -7.41 -34.09 -24.18
C THR A 148 -7.45 -33.43 -25.56
N LEU A 149 -6.91 -32.22 -25.71
CA LEU A 149 -6.77 -31.55 -27.00
C LEU A 149 -5.73 -32.26 -27.89
N ALA A 150 -4.59 -32.65 -27.33
CA ALA A 150 -3.53 -33.39 -28.02
C ALA A 150 -4.02 -34.77 -28.48
N GLN A 151 -4.78 -35.50 -27.66
CA GLN A 151 -5.44 -36.76 -28.03
C GLN A 151 -6.37 -36.65 -29.26
N ARG A 152 -6.82 -35.44 -29.60
CA ARG A 152 -7.65 -35.23 -30.81
C ARG A 152 -6.82 -35.01 -32.06
N ARG A 153 -5.63 -34.44 -31.90
CA ARG A 153 -4.73 -34.14 -33.02
C ARG A 153 -3.76 -35.28 -33.30
N ASN A 154 -3.45 -36.11 -32.30
CA ASN A 154 -2.50 -37.21 -32.39
C ASN A 154 -3.17 -38.56 -32.11
N THR A 155 -2.93 -39.56 -32.97
CA THR A 155 -3.49 -40.92 -32.88
C THR A 155 -2.58 -41.92 -32.18
N ASP A 156 -1.34 -41.54 -31.86
CA ASP A 156 -0.33 -42.47 -31.34
C ASP A 156 -0.40 -42.69 -29.82
N GLY A 157 -1.40 -42.11 -29.14
CA GLY A 157 -1.66 -42.38 -27.73
C GLY A 157 -0.79 -41.63 -26.72
N HIS A 158 0.17 -40.84 -27.18
CA HIS A 158 1.13 -40.07 -26.36
C HIS A 158 0.79 -38.58 -26.34
N ALA A 159 -0.32 -38.22 -25.69
CA ALA A 159 -0.79 -36.85 -25.59
C ALA A 159 0.09 -35.98 -24.67
N GLY A 160 0.68 -36.59 -23.64
CA GLY A 160 1.54 -35.95 -22.64
C GLY A 160 2.79 -35.32 -23.25
N VAL A 161 3.33 -35.88 -24.34
CA VAL A 161 4.51 -35.33 -25.05
C VAL A 161 4.25 -33.94 -25.62
N VAL A 162 3.00 -33.63 -25.96
CA VAL A 162 2.59 -32.30 -26.41
C VAL A 162 2.07 -31.45 -25.25
N ALA A 163 1.28 -32.06 -24.35
CA ALA A 163 0.62 -31.35 -23.27
C ALA A 163 1.58 -30.84 -22.18
N ALA A 164 2.61 -31.62 -21.83
CA ALA A 164 3.59 -31.22 -20.82
C ALA A 164 4.40 -29.97 -21.21
N PRO A 165 5.07 -29.91 -22.38
CA PRO A 165 5.79 -28.69 -22.77
C PRO A 165 4.85 -27.50 -22.97
N ALA A 166 3.63 -27.71 -23.50
CA ALA A 166 2.66 -26.63 -23.62
C ALA A 166 2.20 -26.09 -22.24
N THR A 167 2.04 -26.97 -21.25
CA THR A 167 1.73 -26.57 -19.86
C THR A 167 2.89 -25.76 -19.26
N LEU A 168 4.14 -26.21 -19.45
CA LEU A 168 5.33 -25.49 -18.99
C LEU A 168 5.42 -24.10 -19.62
N THR A 169 5.18 -23.99 -20.94
CA THR A 169 5.19 -22.71 -21.65
C THR A 169 4.12 -21.77 -21.12
N LEU A 170 2.90 -22.25 -20.85
CA LEU A 170 1.84 -21.41 -20.29
C LEU A 170 2.14 -21.00 -18.84
N ALA A 171 2.67 -21.91 -18.03
CA ALA A 171 3.10 -21.61 -16.67
C ALA A 171 4.20 -20.53 -16.68
N GLY A 172 5.22 -20.67 -17.53
CA GLY A 172 6.28 -19.67 -17.70
C GLY A 172 5.76 -18.33 -18.24
N ALA A 173 4.84 -18.35 -19.20
CA ALA A 173 4.22 -17.14 -19.71
C ALA A 173 3.42 -16.38 -18.63
N ALA A 174 2.79 -17.09 -17.70
CA ALA A 174 2.07 -16.48 -16.57
C ALA A 174 2.98 -15.61 -15.68
N TRP A 175 4.28 -15.95 -15.60
CA TRP A 175 5.31 -15.16 -14.91
C TRP A 175 5.73 -13.89 -15.64
N LEU A 176 5.52 -13.83 -16.95
CA LEU A 176 5.98 -12.73 -17.81
C LEU A 176 4.89 -11.70 -18.11
N LEU A 177 3.65 -11.93 -17.64
CA LEU A 177 2.54 -11.02 -17.90
C LEU A 177 2.71 -9.70 -17.14
N PRO A 178 2.65 -8.53 -17.82
CA PRO A 178 2.80 -7.23 -17.18
C PRO A 178 1.56 -6.85 -16.37
N HIS A 179 1.72 -5.93 -15.41
CA HIS A 179 0.57 -5.22 -14.84
C HIS A 179 -0.14 -4.42 -15.95
N PRO A 180 -1.49 -4.44 -16.03
CA PRO A 180 -2.41 -4.91 -15.00
C PRO A 180 -2.79 -6.40 -15.08
N VAL A 181 -2.42 -7.15 -16.13
CA VAL A 181 -2.91 -8.52 -16.42
C VAL A 181 -2.10 -9.67 -15.81
N ALA A 182 -1.15 -9.36 -14.95
CA ALA A 182 -0.31 -10.33 -14.25
C ALA A 182 -1.12 -11.46 -13.58
N LEU A 183 -0.61 -12.70 -13.68
CA LEU A 183 -1.18 -13.89 -13.06
C LEU A 183 -0.37 -14.34 -11.84
N THR A 184 0.95 -14.20 -11.87
CA THR A 184 1.79 -14.56 -10.72
C THR A 184 2.24 -13.29 -10.01
N LEU A 185 1.66 -13.01 -8.86
CA LEU A 185 2.03 -11.87 -8.02
C LEU A 185 2.60 -12.37 -6.70
N SER A 186 3.32 -11.52 -5.96
CA SER A 186 3.80 -11.87 -4.61
C SER A 186 2.66 -11.74 -3.59
N PRO A 187 2.61 -12.59 -2.54
CA PRO A 187 1.67 -12.39 -1.44
C PRO A 187 1.89 -11.00 -0.84
N GLY A 188 0.85 -10.16 -0.82
CA GLY A 188 0.94 -8.74 -0.42
C GLY A 188 0.74 -7.75 -1.57
N ASP A 189 0.77 -8.20 -2.84
CA ASP A 189 0.46 -7.32 -3.97
C ASP A 189 -1.02 -6.86 -3.94
N PRO A 190 -1.34 -5.57 -4.13
CA PRO A 190 -2.72 -5.07 -4.09
C PRO A 190 -3.62 -5.69 -5.18
N SER A 191 -3.03 -6.16 -6.27
CA SER A 191 -3.74 -6.89 -7.33
C SER A 191 -3.84 -8.41 -7.05
N TRP A 192 -3.41 -8.90 -5.89
CA TRP A 192 -3.40 -10.32 -5.54
C TRP A 192 -4.77 -10.99 -5.71
N THR A 193 -5.82 -10.40 -5.14
CA THR A 193 -7.19 -10.93 -5.25
C THR A 193 -7.67 -10.92 -6.69
N GLN A 194 -7.37 -9.85 -7.45
CA GLN A 194 -7.73 -9.75 -8.85
C GLN A 194 -7.00 -10.79 -9.71
N SER A 195 -5.73 -11.03 -9.42
CA SER A 195 -4.96 -12.10 -10.04
C SER A 195 -5.59 -13.47 -9.77
N HIS A 196 -6.04 -13.74 -8.55
CA HIS A 196 -6.70 -15.01 -8.21
C HIS A 196 -8.09 -15.16 -8.82
N HIS A 197 -8.82 -14.06 -9.06
CA HIS A 197 -10.01 -14.10 -9.91
C HIS A 197 -9.67 -14.52 -11.35
N ARG A 198 -8.55 -14.04 -11.90
CA ARG A 198 -8.08 -14.50 -13.23
C ARG A 198 -7.69 -15.96 -13.20
N TRP A 199 -7.03 -16.44 -12.16
CA TRP A 199 -6.77 -17.87 -11.98
C TRP A 199 -8.05 -18.71 -11.90
N ALA A 200 -9.10 -18.22 -11.24
CA ALA A 200 -10.40 -18.88 -11.23
C ALA A 200 -11.04 -18.94 -12.63
N VAL A 201 -10.92 -17.86 -13.42
CA VAL A 201 -11.37 -17.84 -14.83
C VAL A 201 -10.54 -18.81 -15.67
N VAL A 202 -9.22 -18.84 -15.49
CA VAL A 202 -8.30 -19.77 -16.17
C VAL A 202 -8.67 -21.22 -15.84
N LEU A 203 -8.93 -21.54 -14.57
CA LEU A 203 -9.41 -22.84 -14.13
C LEU A 203 -10.73 -23.22 -14.81
N ALA A 204 -11.72 -22.32 -14.79
CA ALA A 204 -13.01 -22.56 -15.41
C ALA A 204 -12.88 -22.80 -16.92
N ALA A 205 -12.07 -21.97 -17.62
CA ALA A 205 -11.81 -22.12 -19.05
C ALA A 205 -11.11 -23.45 -19.36
N ALA A 206 -10.13 -23.86 -18.55
CA ALA A 206 -9.46 -25.14 -18.70
C ALA A 206 -10.41 -26.33 -18.48
N LEU A 207 -11.27 -26.30 -17.47
CA LEU A 207 -12.28 -27.33 -17.24
C LEU A 207 -13.28 -27.42 -18.39
N ILE A 208 -13.75 -26.29 -18.91
CA ILE A 208 -14.63 -26.24 -20.08
C ILE A 208 -13.92 -26.84 -21.30
N LEU A 209 -12.66 -26.48 -21.53
CA LEU A 209 -11.85 -27.01 -22.64
C LEU A 209 -11.66 -28.53 -22.51
N PHE A 210 -11.40 -29.03 -21.30
CA PHE A 210 -11.30 -30.45 -21.00
C PHE A 210 -12.61 -31.20 -21.33
N LEU A 211 -13.75 -30.69 -20.88
CA LEU A 211 -15.06 -31.29 -21.18
C LEU A 211 -15.36 -31.24 -22.69
N TRP A 212 -15.19 -30.08 -23.32
CA TRP A 212 -15.48 -29.87 -24.74
C TRP A 212 -14.64 -30.76 -25.67
N SER A 213 -13.35 -30.91 -25.35
CA SER A 213 -12.45 -31.80 -26.08
C SER A 213 -12.76 -33.28 -25.83
N GLY A 214 -13.29 -33.63 -24.64
CA GLY A 214 -13.75 -34.98 -24.31
C GLY A 214 -15.03 -35.44 -25.02
N TYR A 215 -15.94 -34.53 -25.40
CA TYR A 215 -17.18 -34.89 -26.11
C TYR A 215 -16.97 -35.26 -27.58
N GLU A 216 -17.77 -36.21 -28.09
CA GLU A 216 -17.74 -36.70 -29.48
C GLU A 216 -19.07 -36.37 -30.22
N GLY A 217 -19.01 -36.21 -31.55
CA GLY A 217 -20.20 -36.10 -32.42
C GLY A 217 -21.17 -34.93 -32.15
N ARG A 218 -22.48 -35.23 -32.11
CA ARG A 218 -23.59 -34.26 -31.96
C ARG A 218 -23.59 -33.54 -30.61
N SER A 219 -23.17 -34.23 -29.54
CA SER A 219 -23.04 -33.66 -28.19
C SER A 219 -22.00 -32.54 -28.13
N ARG A 220 -20.94 -32.61 -28.96
CA ARG A 220 -19.97 -31.52 -29.08
C ARG A 220 -20.57 -30.26 -29.69
N ARG A 221 -21.43 -30.39 -30.71
CA ARG A 221 -22.10 -29.21 -31.32
C ARG A 221 -23.03 -28.54 -30.31
N LEU A 222 -23.74 -29.32 -29.51
CA LEU A 222 -24.59 -28.81 -28.43
C LEU A 222 -23.77 -28.13 -27.32
N VAL A 223 -22.62 -28.70 -26.94
CA VAL A 223 -21.70 -28.09 -25.96
C VAL A 223 -20.99 -26.87 -26.55
N THR A 224 -20.63 -26.84 -27.83
CA THR A 224 -20.11 -25.62 -28.49
C THR A 224 -21.16 -24.52 -28.49
N VAL A 225 -22.42 -24.83 -28.82
CA VAL A 225 -23.53 -23.86 -28.77
C VAL A 225 -23.79 -23.42 -27.33
N ALA A 226 -23.78 -24.33 -26.36
CA ALA A 226 -23.92 -23.98 -24.94
C ALA A 226 -22.75 -23.12 -24.43
N ILE A 227 -21.51 -23.39 -24.86
CA ILE A 227 -20.33 -22.57 -24.53
C ILE A 227 -20.46 -21.20 -25.19
N VAL A 228 -20.85 -21.10 -26.46
CA VAL A 228 -21.07 -19.81 -27.14
C VAL A 228 -22.21 -19.02 -26.50
N LEU A 229 -23.29 -19.69 -26.08
CA LEU A 229 -24.40 -19.07 -25.36
C LEU A 229 -24.03 -18.72 -23.91
N LEU A 230 -23.13 -19.47 -23.27
CA LEU A 230 -22.59 -19.17 -21.95
C LEU A 230 -21.54 -18.06 -22.02
N THR A 231 -20.74 -17.93 -23.09
CA THR A 231 -19.80 -16.82 -23.30
C THR A 231 -20.50 -15.56 -23.76
N ALA A 232 -21.57 -15.66 -24.56
CA ALA A 232 -22.46 -14.54 -24.88
C ALA A 232 -23.34 -14.14 -23.68
N GLY A 233 -23.76 -15.13 -22.88
CA GLY A 233 -24.51 -14.95 -21.64
C GLY A 233 -23.65 -14.35 -20.52
N THR A 234 -22.40 -14.79 -20.35
CA THR A 234 -21.45 -14.17 -19.41
C THR A 234 -20.94 -12.82 -19.88
N ALA A 235 -20.87 -12.55 -21.20
CA ALA A 235 -20.67 -11.18 -21.69
C ALA A 235 -21.85 -10.24 -21.36
N PHE A 236 -23.04 -10.79 -21.06
CA PHE A 236 -24.23 -10.03 -20.69
C PHE A 236 -24.53 -10.04 -19.17
N THR A 237 -24.08 -11.07 -18.43
CA THR A 237 -24.26 -11.21 -16.97
C THR A 237 -23.00 -10.92 -16.15
N LEU A 238 -21.83 -10.73 -16.77
CA LEU A 238 -20.70 -9.97 -16.21
C LEU A 238 -20.82 -8.47 -16.49
N ARG A 239 -21.97 -8.06 -17.05
CA ARG A 239 -22.50 -6.71 -16.90
C ARG A 239 -23.43 -6.65 -15.68
N THR A 240 -23.07 -7.33 -14.60
CA THR A 240 -23.11 -6.60 -13.33
C THR A 240 -22.14 -5.46 -13.55
N ASP A 241 -22.60 -4.21 -13.49
CA ASP A 241 -21.65 -3.14 -13.24
C ASP A 241 -20.72 -3.67 -12.14
N PRO A 242 -19.39 -3.71 -12.34
CA PRO A 242 -18.52 -3.90 -11.20
C PRO A 242 -19.07 -2.94 -10.13
N PRO A 243 -19.15 -3.29 -8.82
CA PRO A 243 -19.13 -2.20 -7.84
C PRO A 243 -17.97 -1.35 -8.33
N ALA A 244 -18.27 -0.12 -8.80
CA ALA A 244 -17.36 0.66 -9.65
C ALA A 244 -15.98 0.41 -9.07
N PRO A 245 -15.00 -0.11 -9.86
CA PRO A 245 -13.71 -0.52 -9.28
C PRO A 245 -13.40 0.56 -8.28
N VAL A 246 -13.34 0.28 -6.96
CA VAL A 246 -13.21 1.37 -5.98
C VAL A 246 -12.00 2.08 -6.50
N ALA A 247 -12.25 3.21 -7.17
CA ALA A 247 -11.22 3.81 -7.98
C ALA A 247 -10.28 4.19 -6.87
N THR A 248 -9.10 3.58 -6.79
CA THR A 248 -8.10 4.00 -5.81
C THR A 248 -8.05 5.49 -6.03
N PRO A 249 -8.56 6.30 -5.07
CA PRO A 249 -9.06 7.57 -5.53
C PRO A 249 -7.93 8.36 -6.16
N ALA A 250 -8.15 8.77 -7.41
CA ALA A 250 -7.06 9.28 -8.20
C ALA A 250 -6.67 10.64 -7.63
N TRP A 251 -5.37 10.83 -7.45
CA TRP A 251 -4.83 12.14 -7.09
C TRP A 251 -5.06 13.10 -8.25
N THR A 252 -5.78 14.18 -7.97
CA THR A 252 -6.08 15.26 -8.91
C THR A 252 -5.29 16.49 -8.51
N GLN A 253 -4.51 17.03 -9.44
CA GLN A 253 -3.80 18.30 -9.22
C GLN A 253 -4.79 19.45 -9.32
N ILE A 254 -4.72 20.36 -8.37
CA ILE A 254 -5.53 21.57 -8.31
C ILE A 254 -4.59 22.76 -8.34
N VAL A 255 -4.84 23.65 -9.30
CA VAL A 255 -4.16 24.93 -9.42
C VAL A 255 -5.13 26.00 -8.92
N PRO A 256 -4.90 26.59 -7.74
CA PRO A 256 -5.72 27.71 -7.28
C PRO A 256 -5.46 28.96 -8.12
N GLY A 257 -6.47 29.83 -8.20
CA GLY A 257 -6.33 31.18 -8.76
C GLY A 257 -5.81 32.18 -7.72
N GLY A 258 -5.91 33.47 -8.05
CA GLY A 258 -5.51 34.56 -7.16
C GLY A 258 -3.99 34.70 -7.02
N ASP A 259 -3.53 35.16 -5.85
CA ASP A 259 -2.13 35.47 -5.56
C ASP A 259 -1.30 34.23 -5.15
N CYS A 260 -1.80 33.02 -5.43
CA CYS A 260 -1.13 31.77 -5.10
C CYS A 260 0.08 31.54 -6.00
N GLN A 261 1.27 31.41 -5.41
CA GLN A 261 2.53 31.22 -6.12
C GLN A 261 3.61 30.64 -5.22
N CYS A 262 4.64 30.07 -5.83
CA CYS A 262 5.84 29.59 -5.15
C CYS A 262 6.87 30.70 -4.94
N ALA A 263 7.94 30.39 -4.22
CA ALA A 263 8.99 31.34 -3.82
C ALA A 263 9.60 32.12 -4.99
N ASP A 264 9.78 31.49 -6.15
CA ASP A 264 10.29 32.11 -7.39
C ASP A 264 9.22 32.85 -8.22
N GLY A 265 7.97 32.90 -7.74
CA GLY A 265 6.83 33.46 -8.45
C GLY A 265 6.20 32.52 -9.47
N THR A 266 6.66 31.27 -9.57
CA THR A 266 5.98 30.27 -10.40
C THR A 266 4.67 29.82 -9.77
N ARG A 267 3.84 29.16 -10.58
CA ARG A 267 2.50 28.72 -10.20
C ARG A 267 2.56 27.65 -9.09
N PHE A 268 1.80 27.89 -8.03
CA PHE A 268 1.54 26.92 -6.97
C PHE A 268 0.47 25.90 -7.37
N SER A 269 0.57 24.67 -6.84
CA SER A 269 -0.48 23.66 -6.94
C SER A 269 -0.57 22.82 -5.66
N PHE A 270 -1.73 22.21 -5.44
CA PHE A 270 -1.95 21.22 -4.39
C PHE A 270 -2.73 20.03 -4.97
N TRP A 271 -2.89 18.96 -4.20
CA TRP A 271 -3.47 17.71 -4.69
C TRP A 271 -4.66 17.26 -3.87
N GLU A 272 -5.63 16.63 -4.53
CA GLU A 272 -6.79 16.04 -3.89
C GLU A 272 -6.93 14.55 -4.22
N ARG A 273 -7.24 13.76 -3.21
CA ARG A 273 -7.70 12.38 -3.30
C ARG A 273 -9.08 12.26 -2.65
N GLN A 274 -10.12 11.96 -3.43
CA GLN A 274 -11.49 11.90 -2.92
C GLN A 274 -11.88 10.49 -2.43
N ALA A 275 -12.11 10.29 -1.14
CA ALA A 275 -12.63 9.02 -0.61
C ALA A 275 -13.93 9.25 0.17
N ASP A 276 -13.98 8.97 1.47
CA ASP A 276 -15.12 9.32 2.32
C ASP A 276 -15.20 10.86 2.46
N PRO A 277 -16.27 11.52 1.97
CA PRO A 277 -16.40 12.98 2.08
C PRO A 277 -16.71 13.43 3.52
N ALA A 278 -17.09 12.52 4.42
CA ALA A 278 -17.32 12.83 5.82
C ALA A 278 -16.03 12.83 6.67
N LYS A 279 -14.92 12.32 6.12
CA LYS A 279 -13.61 12.18 6.80
C LYS A 279 -12.50 12.71 5.91
N VAL A 280 -11.92 13.85 6.29
CA VAL A 280 -10.96 14.57 5.42
C VAL A 280 -9.65 14.81 6.15
N VAL A 281 -8.53 14.60 5.45
CA VAL A 281 -7.20 15.02 5.89
C VAL A 281 -6.80 16.28 5.14
N LEU A 282 -6.39 17.32 5.86
CA LEU A 282 -5.61 18.42 5.32
C LEU A 282 -4.14 18.16 5.63
N PHE A 283 -3.36 17.75 4.63
CA PHE A 283 -1.95 17.40 4.81
C PHE A 283 -1.07 18.57 4.37
N LEU A 284 -0.45 19.25 5.32
CA LEU A 284 0.53 20.31 5.09
C LEU A 284 1.92 19.68 4.90
N ASN A 285 2.37 19.59 3.64
CA ASN A 285 3.66 19.01 3.36
C ASN A 285 4.80 19.85 3.93
N GLY A 286 5.95 19.23 4.16
CA GLY A 286 7.16 19.94 4.50
C GLY A 286 8.21 19.79 3.41
N GLY A 287 8.97 20.86 3.21
CA GLY A 287 10.04 20.92 2.22
C GLY A 287 11.04 21.99 2.62
N GLY A 288 11.38 22.06 3.91
CA GLY A 288 12.34 23.01 4.47
C GLY A 288 11.87 24.46 4.52
N VAL A 289 12.78 25.36 4.91
CA VAL A 289 12.50 26.79 5.16
C VAL A 289 13.70 27.68 4.84
N CYS A 290 13.48 28.98 4.65
CA CYS A 290 14.55 29.95 4.38
C CYS A 290 14.21 31.35 4.92
N TRP A 291 15.22 32.14 5.31
CA TRP A 291 15.01 33.52 5.81
C TRP A 291 16.23 34.45 5.63
N ASP A 292 17.20 34.04 4.81
CA ASP A 292 18.33 34.89 4.46
C ASP A 292 18.77 34.62 3.02
N ALA A 293 19.56 35.53 2.45
CA ALA A 293 19.96 35.47 1.04
C ALA A 293 20.67 34.17 0.66
N ARG A 294 21.37 33.52 1.60
CA ARG A 294 22.08 32.26 1.33
C ARG A 294 21.07 31.11 1.29
N MET A 295 20.25 30.98 2.33
CA MET A 295 19.28 29.89 2.42
C MET A 295 18.22 29.98 1.32
N CYS A 296 17.81 31.21 1.01
CA CYS A 296 16.72 31.48 0.09
C CYS A 296 17.12 31.49 -1.39
N ALA A 297 18.40 31.33 -1.71
CA ALA A 297 18.85 31.37 -3.10
C ALA A 297 18.18 30.27 -3.95
N PHE A 298 17.71 30.63 -5.15
CA PHE A 298 17.13 29.69 -6.12
C PHE A 298 18.23 28.89 -6.85
N THR A 299 18.99 28.14 -6.07
CA THR A 299 20.05 27.25 -6.53
C THR A 299 19.56 25.80 -6.53
N GLY A 300 20.29 24.91 -7.21
CA GLY A 300 19.92 23.51 -7.34
C GLY A 300 19.05 23.20 -8.57
N SER A 301 18.56 21.97 -8.63
CA SER A 301 17.75 21.46 -9.74
C SER A 301 16.41 20.93 -9.24
N GLY A 302 15.39 20.95 -10.10
CA GLY A 302 14.06 20.45 -9.78
C GLY A 302 13.32 21.26 -8.71
N GLY A 303 13.63 22.55 -8.56
CA GLY A 303 12.85 23.43 -7.67
C GLY A 303 13.25 23.46 -6.21
N LYS A 304 14.42 22.91 -5.86
CA LYS A 304 14.87 22.82 -4.47
C LYS A 304 16.37 23.07 -4.34
N ASN A 305 16.76 23.53 -3.15
CA ASN A 305 18.14 23.61 -2.71
C ASN A 305 18.34 22.78 -1.42
N ASP A 306 19.48 22.93 -0.76
CA ASP A 306 19.81 22.19 0.46
C ASP A 306 18.94 22.57 1.68
N HIS A 307 18.16 23.65 1.59
CA HIS A 307 17.39 24.23 2.68
C HIS A 307 15.89 24.13 2.48
N TYR A 308 15.40 24.28 1.24
CA TYR A 308 13.97 24.27 0.96
C TYR A 308 13.61 24.02 -0.51
N ASN A 309 12.34 23.66 -0.72
CA ASN A 309 11.66 23.66 -1.99
C ASN A 309 11.19 25.10 -2.31
N TRP A 310 11.70 25.69 -3.40
CA TRP A 310 11.38 27.04 -3.85
C TRP A 310 10.41 27.09 -5.04
N ASN A 311 10.11 25.94 -5.65
CA ASN A 311 8.98 25.80 -6.57
C ASN A 311 8.40 24.37 -6.60
N ASP A 312 7.33 24.21 -7.38
CA ASP A 312 6.61 22.95 -7.60
C ASP A 312 6.83 22.43 -9.05
N GLN A 313 8.06 22.52 -9.57
CA GLN A 313 8.36 22.15 -10.96
C GLN A 313 8.16 20.67 -11.28
N SER A 314 8.24 19.79 -10.30
CA SER A 314 7.95 18.36 -10.49
C SER A 314 6.46 18.06 -10.48
N GLY A 315 5.60 19.02 -10.10
CA GLY A 315 4.22 18.78 -9.74
C GLY A 315 4.18 17.66 -8.71
N GLU A 316 4.77 17.91 -7.52
CA GLU A 316 5.00 16.90 -6.48
C GLU A 316 3.74 16.07 -6.28
N ARG A 317 3.64 14.93 -6.97
CA ARG A 317 2.65 13.93 -6.61
C ARG A 317 2.93 13.60 -5.16
N PRO A 318 1.89 13.36 -4.35
CA PRO A 318 2.09 12.77 -3.02
C PRO A 318 3.05 11.60 -3.16
N TYR A 319 3.94 11.46 -2.16
CA TYR A 319 5.06 10.53 -2.11
C TYR A 319 4.70 9.10 -2.56
N ASP A 320 5.70 8.22 -2.68
CA ASP A 320 5.48 6.83 -3.10
C ASP A 320 4.23 6.22 -2.45
N GLN A 321 3.24 5.90 -3.29
CA GLN A 321 1.90 5.46 -2.85
C GLN A 321 1.91 3.99 -2.43
N ASN A 322 3.09 3.39 -2.31
CA ASN A 322 3.32 2.02 -1.84
C ASN A 322 4.12 1.97 -0.54
N ALA A 323 4.35 3.11 0.12
CA ALA A 323 5.05 3.15 1.41
C ALA A 323 4.42 4.17 2.40
N GLY A 324 4.59 3.88 3.69
CA GLY A 324 4.21 4.78 4.79
C GLY A 324 2.75 5.25 4.73
N PHE A 325 2.49 6.47 5.19
CA PHE A 325 1.16 7.11 5.19
C PHE A 325 0.50 7.15 3.80
N PHE A 326 1.29 7.24 2.72
CA PHE A 326 0.77 7.37 1.37
C PHE A 326 0.39 6.03 0.72
N ASP A 327 0.81 4.89 1.32
CA ASP A 327 0.17 3.60 1.08
C ASP A 327 -1.21 3.54 1.76
N LEU A 328 -2.19 4.12 1.07
CA LEU A 328 -3.58 4.14 1.50
C LEU A 328 -4.30 2.81 1.22
N THR A 329 -3.58 1.80 0.73
CA THR A 329 -4.07 0.41 0.60
C THR A 329 -3.62 -0.46 1.77
N HIS A 330 -2.64 -0.02 2.56
CA HIS A 330 -2.16 -0.73 3.74
C HIS A 330 -3.28 -0.88 4.78
N PRO A 331 -3.57 -2.11 5.27
CA PRO A 331 -4.67 -2.34 6.21
C PRO A 331 -4.44 -1.68 7.58
N GLY A 332 -3.19 -1.36 7.92
CA GLY A 332 -2.82 -0.64 9.14
C GLY A 332 -2.88 0.89 9.01
N ASN A 333 -3.28 1.45 7.86
CA ASN A 333 -3.35 2.90 7.66
C ASN A 333 -4.64 3.48 8.26
N PRO A 334 -4.56 4.30 9.33
CA PRO A 334 -5.76 4.89 9.95
C PRO A 334 -6.51 5.84 9.00
N PHE A 335 -5.88 6.27 7.91
CA PHE A 335 -6.40 7.24 6.96
C PHE A 335 -6.76 6.64 5.60
N ALA A 336 -6.70 5.31 5.42
CA ALA A 336 -6.97 4.63 4.15
C ALA A 336 -8.27 5.10 3.46
N GLY A 337 -9.33 5.28 4.25
CA GLY A 337 -10.66 5.71 3.80
C GLY A 337 -10.89 7.23 3.76
N TYR A 338 -9.94 8.06 4.19
CA TYR A 338 -10.12 9.52 4.24
C TYR A 338 -9.95 10.16 2.87
N SER A 339 -10.75 11.18 2.57
CA SER A 339 -10.40 12.13 1.52
C SER A 339 -9.18 12.93 1.96
N ILE A 340 -8.27 13.28 1.06
CA ILE A 340 -7.02 13.98 1.41
C ILE A 340 -6.84 15.19 0.50
N VAL A 341 -6.63 16.36 1.10
CA VAL A 341 -6.13 17.56 0.45
C VAL A 341 -4.67 17.71 0.87
N PHE A 342 -3.74 17.43 -0.04
CA PHE A 342 -2.30 17.52 0.17
C PHE A 342 -1.77 18.85 -0.35
N VAL A 343 -1.29 19.69 0.56
CA VAL A 343 -0.78 21.04 0.29
C VAL A 343 0.73 20.98 0.11
N SER A 344 1.19 21.21 -1.13
CA SER A 344 2.61 21.26 -1.47
C SER A 344 3.32 22.41 -0.73
N SER A 345 4.62 22.23 -0.44
CA SER A 345 5.45 23.28 0.16
C SER A 345 6.42 23.81 -0.89
N CYS A 346 6.32 25.11 -1.23
CA CYS A 346 7.23 25.73 -2.19
C CYS A 346 7.60 27.20 -1.87
N THR A 347 7.36 27.64 -0.64
CA THR A 347 7.46 29.07 -0.23
C THR A 347 8.49 29.34 0.86
N GLY A 348 9.10 28.29 1.43
CA GLY A 348 10.18 28.43 2.42
C GLY A 348 9.77 29.06 3.76
N ASP A 349 8.47 29.13 4.05
CA ASP A 349 7.88 29.90 5.16
C ASP A 349 6.94 29.07 6.04
N ALA A 350 7.08 27.73 6.00
CA ALA A 350 6.31 26.79 6.80
C ALA A 350 4.77 26.93 6.67
N HIS A 351 4.26 27.40 5.53
CA HIS A 351 2.82 27.68 5.28
C HIS A 351 2.25 28.88 6.04
N LEU A 352 3.10 29.77 6.55
CA LEU A 352 2.72 30.88 7.42
C LEU A 352 2.82 32.26 6.76
N GLY A 353 3.64 32.41 5.72
CA GLY A 353 4.02 33.71 5.18
C GLY A 353 3.01 34.32 4.22
N ASP A 354 3.01 35.66 4.17
CA ASP A 354 2.35 36.45 3.13
C ASP A 354 3.13 37.76 2.89
N THR A 355 4.28 37.64 2.22
CA THR A 355 5.10 38.80 1.84
C THR A 355 5.97 38.49 0.63
N ALA A 356 6.35 39.55 -0.10
CA ALA A 356 7.44 39.51 -1.07
C ALA A 356 8.69 40.09 -0.38
N GLN A 357 9.66 39.23 -0.06
CA GLN A 357 10.84 39.62 0.70
C GLN A 357 12.07 39.74 -0.20
N THR A 358 12.70 40.91 -0.21
CA THR A 358 13.93 41.18 -0.96
C THR A 358 15.14 40.90 -0.08
N TYR A 359 15.84 39.80 -0.33
CA TYR A 359 17.05 39.41 0.41
C TYR A 359 18.34 39.98 -0.21
N SER A 360 18.30 40.34 -1.49
CA SER A 360 19.38 41.05 -2.18
C SER A 360 18.83 41.79 -3.41
N PRO A 361 19.62 42.66 -4.07
CA PRO A 361 19.18 43.35 -5.29
C PRO A 361 18.72 42.42 -6.42
N THR A 362 19.13 41.14 -6.40
CA THR A 362 18.80 40.14 -7.42
C THR A 362 17.96 38.98 -6.90
N LEU A 363 17.60 38.98 -5.61
CA LEU A 363 16.83 37.90 -4.97
C LEU A 363 15.63 38.48 -4.22
N THR A 364 14.45 38.27 -4.80
CA THR A 364 13.16 38.48 -4.14
C THR A 364 12.46 37.13 -4.04
N VAL A 365 11.99 36.80 -2.85
CA VAL A 365 11.28 35.56 -2.55
C VAL A 365 9.84 35.85 -2.19
N GLN A 366 8.94 35.05 -2.74
CA GLN A 366 7.50 35.12 -2.48
C GLN A 366 7.15 34.13 -1.37
N HIS A 367 7.16 34.62 -0.13
CA HIS A 367 6.65 33.88 1.02
C HIS A 367 5.13 33.95 1.01
N ARG A 368 4.46 32.98 0.37
CA ARG A 368 3.00 32.94 0.16
C ARG A 368 2.35 31.73 0.82
N GLY A 369 3.00 31.11 1.79
CA GLY A 369 2.53 29.89 2.43
C GLY A 369 1.12 30.02 3.01
N ARG A 370 0.81 31.15 3.66
CA ARG A 370 -0.52 31.40 4.23
C ARG A 370 -1.59 31.57 3.16
N VAL A 371 -1.26 32.23 2.04
CA VAL A 371 -2.14 32.44 0.89
C VAL A 371 -2.43 31.11 0.19
N ASN A 372 -1.38 30.35 -0.11
CA ASN A 372 -1.44 29.04 -0.75
C ASN A 372 -2.27 28.04 0.09
N GLY A 373 -1.98 27.95 1.39
CA GLY A 373 -2.73 27.07 2.28
C GLY A 373 -4.15 27.57 2.57
N ALA A 374 -4.42 28.89 2.55
CA ALA A 374 -5.79 29.42 2.59
C ALA A 374 -6.61 28.88 1.42
N ALA A 375 -6.06 28.94 0.21
CA ALA A 375 -6.75 28.47 -0.99
C ALA A 375 -7.04 26.96 -0.93
N ALA A 376 -6.09 26.15 -0.43
CA ALA A 376 -6.32 24.72 -0.22
C ALA A 376 -7.38 24.42 0.86
N LEU A 377 -7.39 25.21 1.94
CA LEU A 377 -8.40 25.10 2.99
C LEU A 377 -9.79 25.55 2.50
N ASP A 378 -9.89 26.60 1.69
CA ASP A 378 -11.14 27.05 1.07
C ASP A 378 -11.67 26.01 0.07
N HIS A 379 -10.77 25.38 -0.70
CA HIS A 379 -11.12 24.22 -1.52
C HIS A 379 -11.65 23.07 -0.67
N LEU A 380 -10.97 22.70 0.43
CA LEU A 380 -11.43 21.66 1.34
C LEU A 380 -12.83 21.96 1.89
N ALA A 381 -13.05 23.16 2.42
CA ALA A 381 -14.32 23.54 3.04
C ALA A 381 -15.48 23.59 2.01
N SER A 382 -15.20 24.06 0.79
CA SER A 382 -16.20 24.09 -0.28
C SER A 382 -16.51 22.70 -0.84
N ARG A 383 -15.50 21.81 -0.90
CA ARG A 383 -15.65 20.47 -1.45
C ARG A 383 -16.27 19.48 -0.47
N TYR A 384 -16.02 19.65 0.83
CA TYR A 384 -16.48 18.79 1.92
C TYR A 384 -17.22 19.60 3.02
N PRO A 385 -18.30 20.32 2.68
CA PRO A 385 -19.01 21.19 3.62
C PRO A 385 -19.68 20.44 4.79
N ASP A 386 -19.89 19.14 4.63
CA ASP A 386 -20.50 18.24 5.62
C ASP A 386 -19.51 17.25 6.23
N ALA A 387 -18.20 17.52 6.13
CA ALA A 387 -17.19 16.74 6.82
C ALA A 387 -17.51 16.69 8.33
N THR A 388 -17.53 15.47 8.88
CA THR A 388 -17.77 15.24 10.32
C THR A 388 -16.47 15.05 11.09
N GLN A 389 -15.39 14.67 10.39
CA GLN A 389 -14.06 14.51 10.94
C GLN A 389 -13.05 15.17 9.99
N VAL A 390 -12.23 16.06 10.52
CA VAL A 390 -11.12 16.66 9.77
C VAL A 390 -9.83 16.48 10.55
N VAL A 391 -8.81 15.93 9.91
CA VAL A 391 -7.49 15.76 10.51
C VAL A 391 -6.50 16.67 9.79
N VAL A 392 -5.91 17.61 10.50
CA VAL A 392 -4.85 18.46 9.98
C VAL A 392 -3.51 17.81 10.32
N ILE A 393 -2.80 17.32 9.30
CA ILE A 393 -1.50 16.70 9.45
C ILE A 393 -0.44 17.67 8.95
N GLY A 394 0.61 17.90 9.72
CA GLY A 394 1.76 18.67 9.28
C GLY A 394 3.04 17.86 9.32
N LYS A 395 3.80 17.84 8.22
CA LYS A 395 5.08 17.14 8.11
C LYS A 395 6.25 18.13 8.20
N THR A 396 7.22 17.91 9.08
CA THR A 396 8.41 18.76 9.29
C THR A 396 8.03 20.25 9.37
N ALA A 397 8.51 21.12 8.48
CA ALA A 397 8.09 22.54 8.42
C ALA A 397 6.55 22.73 8.41
N GLY A 398 5.78 21.85 7.76
CA GLY A 398 4.31 21.91 7.77
C GLY A 398 3.68 21.63 9.14
N SER A 399 4.39 20.93 10.03
CA SER A 399 3.97 20.72 11.43
C SER A 399 3.89 22.02 12.22
N VAL A 400 4.71 23.02 11.88
CA VAL A 400 4.73 24.32 12.56
C VAL A 400 3.38 25.03 12.41
N ALA A 401 2.79 25.01 11.21
CA ALA A 401 1.51 25.66 10.94
C ALA A 401 0.28 24.81 11.27
N ALA A 402 0.44 23.49 11.40
CA ALA A 402 -0.65 22.54 11.65
C ALA A 402 -1.66 22.98 12.74
N PRO A 403 -1.26 23.46 13.95
CA PRO A 403 -2.22 23.96 14.94
C PRO A 403 -3.04 25.14 14.43
N LEU A 404 -2.42 26.14 13.78
CA LEU A 404 -3.15 27.29 13.26
C LEU A 404 -4.17 26.88 12.19
N TYR A 405 -3.80 25.96 11.31
CA TYR A 405 -4.74 25.38 10.34
C TYR A 405 -5.86 24.58 11.02
N GLY A 406 -5.58 23.90 12.14
CA GLY A 406 -6.61 23.28 12.97
C GLY A 406 -7.68 24.27 13.44
N GLY A 407 -7.27 25.43 13.95
CA GLY A 407 -8.19 26.52 14.31
C GLY A 407 -8.97 27.07 13.11
N LEU A 408 -8.29 27.28 11.97
CA LEU A 408 -8.92 27.77 10.74
C LEU A 408 -9.91 26.78 10.12
N VAL A 409 -9.67 25.47 10.27
CA VAL A 409 -10.63 24.41 9.92
C VAL A 409 -11.85 24.49 10.84
N ALA A 410 -11.65 24.65 12.15
CA ALA A 410 -12.75 24.79 13.10
C ALA A 410 -13.64 26.02 12.79
N ASP A 411 -13.04 27.11 12.30
CA ASP A 411 -13.79 28.31 11.84
C ASP A 411 -14.69 28.00 10.63
N ARG A 412 -14.18 27.24 9.65
CA ARG A 412 -14.89 26.93 8.39
C ARG A 412 -15.87 25.77 8.51
N LEU A 413 -15.56 24.79 9.34
CA LEU A 413 -16.30 23.55 9.52
C LEU A 413 -16.63 23.36 11.01
N PRO A 414 -17.47 24.21 11.62
CA PRO A 414 -17.72 24.22 13.06
C PRO A 414 -18.44 22.97 13.59
N ARG A 415 -19.00 22.14 12.68
CA ARG A 415 -19.63 20.85 13.00
C ARG A 415 -18.65 19.68 13.00
N ALA A 416 -17.46 19.85 12.41
CA ALA A 416 -16.48 18.78 12.31
C ALA A 416 -15.73 18.60 13.63
N ARG A 417 -15.43 17.35 13.99
CA ARG A 417 -14.39 17.07 14.98
C ARG A 417 -13.04 17.28 14.32
N VAL A 418 -12.25 18.21 14.84
CA VAL A 418 -10.93 18.54 14.30
C VAL A 418 -9.83 17.90 15.16
N THR A 419 -8.90 17.20 14.52
CA THR A 419 -7.70 16.64 15.15
C THR A 419 -6.47 17.19 14.42
N VAL A 420 -5.49 17.69 15.15
CA VAL A 420 -4.21 18.16 14.62
C VAL A 420 -3.14 17.13 14.96
N PHE A 421 -2.35 16.72 13.98
CA PHE A 421 -1.15 15.90 14.17
C PHE A 421 0.06 16.55 13.50
N GLY A 422 0.86 17.25 14.28
CA GLY A 422 2.12 17.84 13.82
C GLY A 422 3.28 16.88 14.06
N ALA A 423 4.06 16.53 13.04
CA ALA A 423 5.24 15.69 13.18
C ALA A 423 6.53 16.48 12.91
N GLN A 424 7.50 16.37 13.83
CA GLN A 424 8.90 16.81 13.71
C GLN A 424 9.07 18.33 13.71
N SER A 425 8.42 18.99 14.67
CA SER A 425 8.60 20.43 14.93
C SER A 425 8.61 20.77 16.43
N GLY A 426 8.69 19.78 17.32
CA GLY A 426 8.58 20.01 18.76
C GLY A 426 9.75 20.79 19.36
N ALA A 427 10.91 20.73 18.73
CA ALA A 427 12.11 21.45 19.13
C ALA A 427 12.17 22.91 18.63
N TRP A 428 11.19 23.38 17.85
CA TRP A 428 11.23 24.75 17.32
C TRP A 428 11.18 25.78 18.46
N PRO A 429 12.12 26.73 18.53
CA PRO A 429 12.32 27.54 19.72
C PRO A 429 11.27 28.64 19.84
N ASP A 430 10.89 28.97 21.08
CA ASP A 430 10.21 30.23 21.39
C ASP A 430 11.25 31.32 21.69
N ASN A 431 11.91 31.79 20.64
CA ASN A 431 12.98 32.78 20.74
C ASN A 431 12.48 34.15 20.23
N PRO A 432 12.51 35.22 21.05
CA PRO A 432 12.02 36.55 20.63
C PRO A 432 12.68 37.14 19.39
N GLY A 433 13.95 36.80 19.13
CA GLY A 433 14.67 37.19 17.91
C GLY A 433 14.14 36.44 16.70
N PHE A 434 14.04 35.11 16.78
CA PHE A 434 13.43 34.28 15.74
C PHE A 434 11.99 34.74 15.43
N ASN A 435 11.18 34.99 16.45
CA ASN A 435 9.79 35.40 16.31
C ASN A 435 9.67 36.74 15.56
N ALA A 436 10.48 37.73 15.90
CA ALA A 436 10.42 39.04 15.23
C ALA A 436 11.07 39.05 13.84
N GLU A 437 12.27 38.49 13.72
CA GLU A 437 13.09 38.60 12.51
C GLU A 437 12.62 37.62 11.43
N VAL A 438 12.29 36.38 11.80
CA VAL A 438 11.90 35.35 10.84
C VAL A 438 10.39 35.34 10.66
N LEU A 439 9.63 35.01 11.72
CA LEU A 439 8.17 34.88 11.61
C LEU A 439 7.52 36.24 11.28
N GLY A 440 7.91 37.30 11.99
CA GLY A 440 7.37 38.64 11.78
C GLY A 440 7.83 39.28 10.48
N THR A 441 9.14 39.43 10.31
CA THR A 441 9.70 40.29 9.24
C THR A 441 9.98 39.53 7.96
N ALA A 442 10.77 38.45 8.00
CA ALA A 442 11.18 37.72 6.79
C ALA A 442 9.98 37.07 6.08
N TRP A 443 9.08 36.45 6.84
CA TRP A 443 7.91 35.76 6.28
C TRP A 443 6.63 36.59 6.28
N GLY A 444 6.56 37.69 7.03
CA GLY A 444 5.31 38.46 7.18
C GLY A 444 4.21 37.68 7.91
N ALA A 445 4.53 36.56 8.56
CA ALA A 445 3.55 35.61 9.08
C ALA A 445 2.71 36.18 10.22
N TYR A 446 3.29 37.02 11.08
CA TYR A 446 2.55 37.64 12.19
C TYR A 446 1.41 38.53 11.68
N ALA A 447 1.65 39.29 10.61
CA ALA A 447 0.62 40.14 10.00
C ALA A 447 -0.44 39.32 9.23
N ALA A 448 -0.04 38.17 8.67
CA ALA A 448 -0.89 37.27 7.91
C ALA A 448 -1.73 36.32 8.80
N ALA A 449 -1.38 36.20 10.08
CA ALA A 449 -2.05 35.33 11.03
C ALA A 449 -3.50 35.80 11.30
N PRO A 450 -4.43 34.86 11.57
CA PRO A 450 -5.77 35.24 12.01
C PRO A 450 -5.70 35.99 13.34
N ALA A 451 -6.61 36.94 13.56
CA ALA A 451 -6.59 37.82 14.73
C ALA A 451 -6.51 37.06 16.07
N TRP A 452 -7.24 35.95 16.19
CA TRP A 452 -7.21 35.09 17.38
C TRP A 452 -5.83 34.46 17.65
N ALA A 453 -5.02 34.22 16.61
CA ALA A 453 -3.72 33.59 16.76
C ALA A 453 -2.66 34.54 17.33
N VAL A 454 -2.86 35.84 17.21
CA VAL A 454 -1.95 36.89 17.72
C VAL A 454 -2.53 37.66 18.90
N ASP A 455 -3.78 37.34 19.30
CA ASP A 455 -4.47 38.10 20.34
C ASP A 455 -3.70 38.09 21.67
N GLY A 456 -3.52 39.29 22.22
CA GLY A 456 -2.76 39.51 23.46
C GLY A 456 -1.25 39.23 23.38
N LEU A 457 -0.67 39.03 22.20
CA LEU A 457 0.76 38.78 22.02
C LEU A 457 1.37 39.86 21.13
N GLY A 458 2.56 40.35 21.47
CA GLY A 458 3.40 41.07 20.53
C GLY A 458 4.15 40.12 19.58
N VAL A 459 4.68 40.64 18.48
CA VAL A 459 5.44 39.83 17.49
C VAL A 459 6.60 39.04 18.08
N ARG A 460 7.25 39.57 19.13
CA ARG A 460 8.35 38.90 19.85
C ARG A 460 7.87 37.75 20.74
N GLU A 461 6.61 37.77 21.15
CA GLU A 461 5.98 36.79 22.02
C GLU A 461 5.23 35.71 21.22
N TRP A 462 5.01 35.94 19.92
CA TRP A 462 4.31 35.04 19.01
C TRP A 462 5.25 33.99 18.39
N GLY A 463 5.68 33.03 19.22
CA GLY A 463 6.49 31.89 18.80
C GLY A 463 5.71 30.60 18.57
N VAL A 464 6.38 29.56 18.06
CA VAL A 464 5.75 28.28 17.66
C VAL A 464 4.93 27.62 18.78
N PRO A 465 5.38 27.54 20.05
CA PRO A 465 4.55 27.02 21.14
C PRO A 465 3.24 27.81 21.34
N ARG A 466 3.21 29.11 21.00
CA ARG A 466 1.98 29.91 21.09
C ARG A 466 0.94 29.54 20.05
N PHE A 467 1.33 28.94 18.93
CA PHE A 467 0.37 28.53 17.91
C PHE A 467 -0.58 27.44 18.44
N TRP A 468 -0.02 26.49 19.20
CA TRP A 468 -0.78 25.42 19.85
C TRP A 468 -1.72 25.97 20.93
N SER A 469 -1.19 26.78 21.84
CA SER A 469 -1.99 27.34 22.94
C SER A 469 -3.05 28.33 22.47
N GLN A 470 -2.78 29.15 21.45
CA GLN A 470 -3.78 30.04 20.85
C GLN A 470 -4.89 29.25 20.15
N THR A 471 -4.54 28.16 19.46
CA THR A 471 -5.55 27.29 18.83
C THR A 471 -6.44 26.65 19.88
N ALA A 472 -5.87 26.14 20.98
CA ALA A 472 -6.65 25.56 22.08
C ALA A 472 -7.58 26.58 22.74
N ARG A 473 -7.13 27.83 22.89
CA ARG A 473 -7.98 28.92 23.41
C ARG A 473 -9.12 29.29 22.47
N HIS A 474 -8.83 29.41 21.19
CA HIS A 474 -9.78 29.80 20.16
C HIS A 474 -10.83 28.71 19.90
N ALA A 475 -10.38 27.46 19.80
CA ALA A 475 -11.21 26.30 19.48
C ALA A 475 -10.94 25.14 20.45
N PRO A 476 -11.52 25.18 21.67
CA PRO A 476 -11.26 24.19 22.73
C PRO A 476 -11.63 22.74 22.37
N GLY A 477 -12.46 22.54 21.34
CA GLY A 477 -12.84 21.23 20.84
C GLY A 477 -11.82 20.60 19.89
N VAL A 478 -10.78 21.32 19.48
CA VAL A 478 -9.70 20.79 18.62
C VAL A 478 -8.80 19.88 19.46
N VAL A 479 -8.60 18.64 19.00
CA VAL A 479 -7.64 17.72 19.62
C VAL A 479 -6.26 18.03 19.06
N LEU A 480 -5.32 18.43 19.91
CA LEU A 480 -3.94 18.74 19.51
C LEU A 480 -3.02 17.57 19.82
N SER A 481 -2.22 17.17 18.83
CA SER A 481 -1.24 16.09 19.00
C SER A 481 0.04 16.34 18.21
N ARG A 482 1.15 15.78 18.72
CA ARG A 482 2.49 15.95 18.15
C ARG A 482 3.29 14.65 18.15
N PHE A 483 4.15 14.48 17.15
CA PHE A 483 5.16 13.44 17.10
C PHE A 483 6.56 14.03 16.92
N ASP A 484 7.56 13.51 17.63
CA ASP A 484 8.97 13.87 17.43
C ASP A 484 9.89 12.67 17.68
N TYR A 485 11.05 12.63 17.03
CA TYR A 485 12.17 11.83 17.54
C TYR A 485 13.00 12.68 18.50
N ALA A 486 13.44 12.09 19.61
CA ALA A 486 14.10 12.77 20.71
C ALA A 486 15.36 13.55 20.28
N PHE A 487 16.04 13.11 19.22
CA PHE A 487 17.31 13.70 18.79
C PHE A 487 17.37 13.97 17.28
N ASP A 488 16.23 14.18 16.61
CA ASP A 488 16.18 14.47 15.17
C ASP A 488 16.98 15.73 14.80
N PRO A 489 18.19 15.59 14.21
CA PRO A 489 19.02 16.76 13.92
C PRO A 489 18.45 17.57 12.76
N ALA A 490 17.66 16.95 11.86
CA ALA A 490 17.11 17.61 10.68
C ALA A 490 15.78 18.32 10.95
N ALA A 491 15.03 17.95 12.00
CA ALA A 491 13.87 18.73 12.44
C ALA A 491 14.25 20.11 13.03
N ALA A 492 15.52 20.26 13.43
CA ALA A 492 16.04 21.42 14.14
C ALA A 492 17.17 22.15 13.40
N VAL A 493 17.73 21.56 12.33
CA VAL A 493 18.99 22.07 11.73
C VAL A 493 18.88 23.54 11.33
N GLU A 494 17.76 23.95 10.74
CA GLU A 494 17.55 25.33 10.30
C GLU A 494 17.44 26.28 11.50
N VAL A 495 16.83 25.84 12.60
CA VAL A 495 16.54 26.69 13.78
C VAL A 495 17.56 26.57 14.92
N THR A 496 18.58 25.71 14.78
CA THR A 496 19.65 25.45 15.78
C THR A 496 20.24 26.72 16.37
N ARG A 497 20.50 27.76 15.56
CA ARG A 497 21.13 29.02 16.03
C ARG A 497 20.30 29.80 17.06
N TRP A 498 19.00 29.51 17.13
CA TRP A 498 18.05 30.16 18.02
C TRP A 498 17.76 29.33 19.29
N MET A 499 18.35 28.14 19.37
CA MET A 499 18.22 27.22 20.49
C MET A 499 19.35 27.44 21.51
N PRO A 500 19.09 27.17 22.80
CA PRO A 500 20.14 27.16 23.81
C PRO A 500 21.05 25.92 23.67
N GLY A 501 22.36 26.10 23.88
CA GLY A 501 23.36 25.04 23.85
C GLY A 501 24.08 24.88 22.50
N ASP A 502 25.24 24.21 22.52
CA ASP A 502 26.01 23.88 21.31
C ASP A 502 26.71 22.50 21.49
N PRO A 503 26.15 21.40 20.91
CA PRO A 503 24.87 21.33 20.22
C PRO A 503 23.68 21.49 21.20
N PRO A 504 22.49 21.89 20.71
CA PRO A 504 21.30 22.00 21.55
C PRO A 504 20.81 20.63 22.03
N ASP A 505 20.24 20.59 23.23
CA ASP A 505 19.53 19.42 23.76
C ASP A 505 18.08 19.43 23.27
N LEU A 506 17.84 18.75 22.13
CA LEU A 506 16.55 18.74 21.46
C LEU A 506 15.43 18.16 22.33
N LEU A 507 15.70 17.08 23.08
CA LEU A 507 14.70 16.45 23.93
C LEU A 507 14.26 17.40 25.04
N SER A 508 15.21 18.07 25.71
CA SER A 508 14.89 19.09 26.71
C SER A 508 14.08 20.26 26.16
N ILE A 509 14.32 20.67 24.90
CA ILE A 509 13.55 21.75 24.25
C ILE A 509 12.13 21.27 23.90
N ILE A 510 11.99 20.04 23.39
CA ILE A 510 10.68 19.42 23.10
C ILE A 510 9.82 19.40 24.37
N ASP A 511 10.40 18.99 25.49
CA ASP A 511 9.74 18.93 26.81
C ASP A 511 9.35 20.30 27.32
N ALA A 512 10.27 21.26 27.23
CA ALA A 512 10.03 22.62 27.69
C ALA A 512 8.89 23.29 26.89
N ASN A 513 8.86 23.05 25.58
CA ASN A 513 7.80 23.53 24.69
C ASN A 513 6.45 22.88 25.01
N GLU A 514 6.43 21.57 25.23
CA GLU A 514 5.22 20.83 25.63
C GLU A 514 4.65 21.39 26.94
N ALA A 515 5.48 21.47 27.97
CA ALA A 515 5.08 22.02 29.26
C ALA A 515 4.65 23.49 29.17
N ALA A 516 5.20 24.27 28.23
CA ALA A 516 4.76 25.65 28.00
C ALA A 516 3.38 25.73 27.34
N VAL A 517 3.10 24.85 26.38
CA VAL A 517 1.79 24.72 25.74
C VAL A 517 0.74 24.32 26.77
N GLU A 518 1.04 23.33 27.61
CA GLU A 518 0.11 22.82 28.63
C GLU A 518 -0.15 23.80 29.77
N ARG A 519 0.89 24.48 30.25
CA ARG A 519 0.72 25.56 31.25
C ARG A 519 -0.13 26.71 30.74
N ALA A 520 -0.22 26.90 29.42
CA ALA A 520 -1.09 27.89 28.80
C ALA A 520 -2.55 27.42 28.63
N GLY A 521 -2.89 26.21 29.11
CA GLY A 521 -4.25 25.67 29.18
C GLY A 521 -4.63 24.75 28.02
N ALA A 522 -3.69 24.37 27.16
CA ALA A 522 -3.92 23.41 26.08
C ALA A 522 -3.66 21.97 26.55
N THR A 523 -4.41 21.00 26.05
CA THR A 523 -4.02 19.58 26.16
C THR A 523 -3.33 19.20 24.86
N LEU A 524 -2.04 18.83 24.95
CA LEU A 524 -1.23 18.42 23.81
C LEU A 524 -0.83 16.96 23.98
N HIS A 525 -1.41 16.07 23.16
CA HIS A 525 -1.04 14.65 23.17
C HIS A 525 0.29 14.44 22.46
N SER A 526 1.27 13.84 23.10
CA SER A 526 2.62 13.69 22.55
C SER A 526 3.03 12.23 22.31
N TYR A 527 3.80 12.03 21.23
CA TYR A 527 4.47 10.77 20.94
C TYR A 527 5.95 11.07 20.64
N THR A 528 6.82 10.84 21.61
CA THR A 528 8.27 11.05 21.50
C THR A 528 8.99 9.72 21.35
N ALA A 529 9.53 9.46 20.15
CA ALA A 529 10.31 8.27 19.83
C ALA A 529 11.82 8.47 20.10
N PRO A 530 12.59 7.41 20.39
CA PRO A 530 14.04 7.50 20.54
C PRO A 530 14.75 7.72 19.19
N GLY A 531 16.03 8.07 19.24
CA GLY A 531 16.91 8.14 18.07
C GLY A 531 16.97 9.50 17.36
N LYS A 532 17.80 9.55 16.32
CA LYS A 532 18.17 10.76 15.54
C LYS A 532 17.53 10.82 14.15
N ARG A 533 16.46 10.07 13.93
CA ARG A 533 15.93 9.87 12.59
C ARG A 533 15.11 11.08 12.14
N HIS A 534 15.02 11.29 10.83
CA HIS A 534 14.13 12.25 10.20
C HIS A 534 13.20 11.56 9.21
N GLY A 535 12.05 12.15 8.92
CA GLY A 535 10.99 11.52 8.14
C GLY A 535 10.13 10.52 8.92
N LEU A 536 8.87 10.42 8.50
CA LEU A 536 7.88 9.53 9.10
C LEU A 536 6.87 9.04 8.06
N PHE A 537 6.16 9.97 7.43
CA PHE A 537 5.00 9.67 6.59
C PHE A 537 5.33 8.97 5.28
N GLU A 538 6.54 9.14 4.78
CA GLU A 538 7.01 8.59 3.52
C GLU A 538 7.67 7.20 3.66
N LEU A 539 7.75 6.67 4.89
CA LEU A 539 8.46 5.43 5.21
C LEU A 539 7.52 4.43 5.89
N ASP A 540 7.71 3.14 5.64
CA ASP A 540 6.95 2.07 6.30
C ASP A 540 7.13 2.04 7.82
N ARG A 541 8.17 2.72 8.32
CA ARG A 541 8.32 2.99 9.75
C ARG A 541 7.08 3.64 10.37
N PHE A 542 6.27 4.37 9.61
CA PHE A 542 4.96 4.85 10.06
C PHE A 542 4.13 3.72 10.71
N TYR A 543 4.22 2.49 10.19
CA TYR A 543 3.55 1.28 10.69
C TYR A 543 4.37 0.48 11.72
N GLU A 544 5.70 0.57 11.66
CA GLU A 544 6.60 -0.24 12.49
C GLU A 544 6.94 0.42 13.83
N LEU A 545 6.82 1.76 13.92
CA LEU A 545 7.26 2.51 15.08
C LEU A 545 6.41 2.17 16.32
N GLU A 546 7.10 1.69 17.35
CA GLU A 546 6.51 1.30 18.63
C GLU A 546 7.40 1.79 19.77
N VAL A 547 6.80 2.42 20.77
CA VAL A 547 7.49 2.95 21.96
C VAL A 547 6.69 2.53 23.18
N GLY A 548 7.35 1.89 24.15
CA GLY A 548 6.69 1.41 25.36
C GLY A 548 5.53 0.44 25.11
N GLY A 549 5.60 -0.36 24.03
CA GLY A 549 4.52 -1.27 23.62
C GLY A 549 3.32 -0.58 22.95
N VAL A 550 3.41 0.72 22.67
CA VAL A 550 2.37 1.49 21.98
C VAL A 550 2.84 1.77 20.56
N ARG A 551 2.12 1.22 19.57
CA ARG A 551 2.40 1.48 18.15
C ARG A 551 1.86 2.85 17.74
N LEU A 552 2.61 3.58 16.92
CA LEU A 552 2.22 4.92 16.45
C LEU A 552 0.85 4.90 15.74
N THR A 553 0.60 3.94 14.83
CA THR A 553 -0.69 3.85 14.12
C THR A 553 -1.86 3.57 15.04
N ASP A 554 -1.66 2.79 16.11
CA ASP A 554 -2.71 2.48 17.09
C ASP A 554 -3.00 3.70 17.97
N TRP A 555 -1.96 4.47 18.31
CA TRP A 555 -2.09 5.75 18.98
C TRP A 555 -2.83 6.78 18.13
N LEU A 556 -2.47 6.92 16.84
CA LEU A 556 -3.18 7.78 15.88
C LEU A 556 -4.64 7.35 15.66
N THR A 557 -4.89 6.05 15.54
CA THR A 557 -6.25 5.49 15.41
C THR A 557 -7.12 5.87 16.60
N ARG A 558 -6.55 5.82 17.82
CA ARG A 558 -7.24 6.23 19.04
C ARG A 558 -7.56 7.73 19.05
N LEU A 559 -6.59 8.58 18.70
CA LEU A 559 -6.78 10.03 18.58
C LEU A 559 -7.93 10.40 17.63
N VAL A 560 -7.90 9.91 16.38
CA VAL A 560 -8.88 10.33 15.36
C VAL A 560 -10.28 9.78 15.63
N ASN A 561 -10.39 8.67 16.37
CA ASN A 561 -11.68 8.10 16.79
C ASN A 561 -12.25 8.74 18.07
N GLY A 562 -11.56 9.72 18.66
CA GLY A 562 -12.01 10.44 19.85
C GLY A 562 -11.65 9.75 21.18
N ASN A 563 -10.86 8.67 21.14
CA ASN A 563 -10.32 8.00 22.32
C ASN A 563 -8.94 8.57 22.61
N GLN A 564 -8.89 9.78 23.18
CA GLN A 564 -7.63 10.50 23.45
C GLN A 564 -6.67 9.64 24.29
N PRO A 565 -5.58 9.12 23.69
CA PRO A 565 -4.62 8.25 24.37
C PRO A 565 -3.71 9.05 25.31
N SER A 566 -3.06 8.36 26.25
CA SER A 566 -1.95 8.95 27.02
C SER A 566 -0.77 9.27 26.11
N ASP A 567 0.06 10.19 26.58
CA ASP A 567 1.36 10.49 25.96
C ASP A 567 2.25 9.25 25.94
N VAL A 568 3.06 9.17 24.89
CA VAL A 568 4.02 8.09 24.69
C VAL A 568 5.40 8.71 24.64
N ARG A 569 6.31 8.22 25.48
CA ARG A 569 7.67 8.72 25.59
C ARG A 569 8.65 7.57 25.72
N CYS A 570 9.83 7.69 25.10
CA CYS A 570 10.93 6.78 25.37
C CYS A 570 11.42 6.90 26.83
N ASP A 571 11.57 5.77 27.51
CA ASP A 571 12.07 5.72 28.90
C ASP A 571 13.58 5.99 28.96
N THR A 572 14.35 5.28 28.14
CA THR A 572 15.74 5.59 27.79
C THR A 572 15.74 6.01 26.33
N CYS A 573 15.62 7.32 26.10
CA CYS A 573 15.77 7.87 24.75
C CYS A 573 17.22 7.68 24.32
N ASP A 574 17.53 6.54 23.71
CA ASP A 574 18.85 6.27 23.16
C ASP A 574 19.04 7.03 21.84
N GLN A 575 20.30 7.33 21.52
CA GLN A 575 20.67 8.13 20.35
C GLN A 575 20.78 7.33 19.04
N GLU A 576 20.62 6.00 19.07
CA GLU A 576 20.73 5.10 17.90
C GLU A 576 19.45 4.96 17.08
#